data_AF-A0A7W8QFZ2-F1
#
_entry.id   AF-A0A7W8QFZ2-F1
#
_cell.length_a   1.000
_cell.length_b   1.000
_cell.length_c   1.000
_cell.angle_alpha   90.00
_cell.angle_beta   90.00
_cell.angle_gamma   90.00
#
_symmetry.space_group_name_H-M   'P 1'
#
loop_
_entity.id
_entity.type
_entity.pdbx_description
1 polymer ?
#
loop_
_entity_poly.entity_id
_entity_poly.type
_entity_poly.pdbx_seq_one_letter_code
_entity_poly.pdbx_strand_id
1 'polypeptide(L)'
;MDHATLVGIDLGKHSFHVHGQDSKGKAVFRRKLGRKQLIEFFATCATCTIVMEACAGAHFMARKLATFGHEVKLISPQFVRPFVKSNKNDFVDAEAICEAASRPAMRFVTPKTESQQTLSVLHRVRESMVRDRTRTINQMHGVWRQLELPSATTKIAALCRRCG
;
A
#
# COMPACT_ATOMS: atom_id res chain seq x y z
N MET A 1 -17.01 27.33 -6.53
CA MET A 1 -15.80 26.49 -6.43
C MET A 1 -16.21 25.10 -6.85
N ASP A 2 -15.56 24.53 -7.85
CA ASP A 2 -15.96 23.23 -8.37
C ASP A 2 -15.75 22.15 -7.30
N HIS A 3 -16.86 21.73 -6.69
CA HIS A 3 -16.86 20.76 -5.60
C HIS A 3 -16.61 19.37 -6.16
N ALA A 4 -15.36 18.89 -6.06
CA ALA A 4 -15.07 17.50 -6.32
C ALA A 4 -15.68 16.65 -5.20
N THR A 5 -16.59 15.76 -5.57
CA THR A 5 -17.24 14.82 -4.63
C THR A 5 -16.36 13.59 -4.40
N LEU A 6 -15.63 13.19 -5.43
CA LEU A 6 -14.77 12.01 -5.45
C LEU A 6 -13.37 12.39 -5.93
N VAL A 7 -12.35 12.02 -5.17
CA VAL A 7 -10.96 12.36 -5.46
C VAL A 7 -10.09 11.10 -5.43
N GLY A 8 -9.49 10.78 -6.56
CA GLY A 8 -8.56 9.67 -6.75
C GLY A 8 -7.14 10.16 -6.54
N ILE A 9 -6.35 9.43 -5.75
CA ILE A 9 -4.95 9.74 -5.51
C ILE A 9 -4.11 8.51 -5.84
N ASP A 10 -3.19 8.69 -6.79
CA ASP A 10 -2.09 7.77 -7.00
C ASP A 10 -0.89 8.16 -6.11
N LEU A 11 -0.40 7.19 -5.33
CA LEU A 11 0.59 7.40 -4.29
C LEU A 11 1.99 6.98 -4.76
N GLY A 12 2.79 7.95 -5.22
CA GLY A 12 4.21 7.76 -5.49
C GLY A 12 5.12 7.93 -4.28
N LYS A 13 6.43 7.73 -4.49
CA LYS A 13 7.46 7.88 -3.44
C LYS A 13 7.57 9.32 -2.92
N HIS A 14 7.55 10.29 -3.85
CA HIS A 14 7.72 11.73 -3.57
C HIS A 14 6.68 12.61 -4.28
N SER A 15 6.08 12.12 -5.36
CA SER A 15 5.04 12.79 -6.13
C SER A 15 3.72 12.05 -6.02
N PHE A 16 2.65 12.80 -5.82
CA PHE A 16 1.28 12.32 -5.71
C PHE A 16 0.47 12.92 -6.84
N HIS A 17 -0.30 12.09 -7.55
CA HIS A 17 -1.15 12.55 -8.64
C HIS A 17 -2.60 12.48 -8.16
N VAL A 18 -3.26 13.63 -8.21
CA VAL A 18 -4.62 13.82 -7.70
C VAL A 18 -5.54 14.11 -8.87
N HIS A 19 -6.66 13.39 -8.91
CA HIS A 19 -7.72 13.56 -9.89
C HIS A 19 -9.06 13.73 -9.15
N GLY A 20 -9.67 14.91 -9.26
CA GLY A 20 -10.98 15.21 -8.66
C GLY A 20 -12.11 15.16 -9.69
N GLN A 21 -13.23 14.55 -9.31
CA GLN A 21 -14.43 14.39 -10.12
C GLN A 21 -15.67 14.96 -9.41
N ASP A 22 -16.61 15.52 -10.18
CA ASP A 22 -17.96 15.84 -9.71
C ASP A 22 -18.83 14.57 -9.62
N SER A 23 -19.98 14.67 -8.97
CA SER A 23 -21.05 13.66 -8.85
C SER A 23 -21.43 12.98 -10.18
N LYS A 24 -21.28 13.69 -11.31
CA LYS A 24 -21.54 13.16 -12.66
C LYS A 24 -20.34 12.42 -13.29
N GLY A 25 -19.24 12.24 -12.56
CA GLY A 25 -18.00 11.64 -13.07
C GLY A 25 -17.20 12.54 -14.02
N LYS A 26 -17.51 13.85 -14.06
CA LYS A 26 -16.73 14.80 -14.87
C LYS A 26 -15.49 15.23 -14.09
N ALA A 27 -14.33 15.14 -14.73
CA ALA A 27 -13.08 15.63 -14.19
C ALA A 27 -13.15 17.14 -13.91
N VAL A 28 -12.95 17.51 -12.65
CA VAL A 28 -12.94 18.90 -12.17
C VAL A 28 -11.53 19.45 -12.15
N PHE A 29 -10.59 18.69 -11.58
CA PHE A 29 -9.20 19.10 -11.49
C PHE A 29 -8.24 17.91 -11.56
N ARG A 30 -7.03 18.20 -12.02
CA ARG A 30 -5.88 17.28 -11.97
C ARG A 30 -4.68 18.05 -11.43
N ARG A 31 -3.99 17.51 -10.42
CA ARG A 31 -2.82 18.16 -9.81
C ARG A 31 -1.75 17.15 -9.45
N LYS A 32 -0.49 17.55 -9.63
CA LYS A 32 0.67 16.84 -9.09
C LYS A 32 1.13 17.58 -7.85
N LEU A 33 1.20 16.89 -6.71
CA LEU A 33 1.52 17.48 -5.41
C LEU A 33 2.65 16.70 -4.74
N GLY A 34 3.47 17.41 -3.96
CA GLY A 34 4.36 16.78 -2.98
C GLY A 34 3.59 16.38 -1.70
N ARG A 35 4.24 15.63 -0.80
CA ARG A 35 3.59 15.16 0.44
C ARG A 35 3.04 16.30 1.31
N LYS A 36 3.81 17.37 1.50
CA LYS A 36 3.40 18.54 2.30
C LYS A 36 2.21 19.27 1.65
N GLN A 37 2.35 19.56 0.36
CA GLN A 37 1.32 20.21 -0.44
C GLN A 37 0.01 19.42 -0.49
N LEU A 38 0.08 18.08 -0.53
CA LEU A 38 -1.10 17.21 -0.48
C LEU A 38 -1.85 17.39 0.84
N ILE A 39 -1.13 17.37 1.97
CA ILE A 39 -1.72 17.53 3.30
C ILE A 39 -2.32 18.93 3.45
N GLU A 40 -1.61 19.98 3.03
CA GLU A 40 -2.11 21.37 3.06
C GLU A 40 -3.35 21.54 2.16
N PHE A 41 -3.34 20.90 0.99
CA PHE A 41 -4.47 20.93 0.06
C PHE A 41 -5.73 20.31 0.68
N PHE A 42 -5.63 19.12 1.27
CA PHE A 42 -6.79 18.48 1.90
C PHE A 42 -7.18 19.12 3.24
N ALA A 43 -6.25 19.75 3.96
CA ALA A 43 -6.58 20.52 5.17
C ALA A 43 -7.46 21.76 4.88
N THR A 44 -7.39 22.31 3.66
CA THR A 44 -8.16 23.49 3.24
C THR A 44 -9.32 23.16 2.30
N CYS A 45 -9.39 21.92 1.81
CA CYS A 45 -10.42 21.46 0.89
C CYS A 45 -11.73 21.17 1.65
N ALA A 46 -12.86 21.29 0.95
CA ALA A 46 -14.13 20.79 1.46
C ALA A 46 -14.07 19.26 1.65
N THR A 47 -14.87 18.76 2.60
CA THR A 47 -15.00 17.33 2.84
C THR A 47 -15.46 16.61 1.56
N CYS A 48 -14.77 15.54 1.21
CA CYS A 48 -14.97 14.78 -0.02
C CYS A 48 -14.59 13.32 0.19
N THR A 49 -15.02 12.45 -0.71
CA THR A 49 -14.60 11.05 -0.70
C THR A 49 -13.25 10.93 -1.39
N ILE A 50 -12.25 10.47 -0.67
CA ILE A 50 -10.90 10.25 -1.20
C ILE A 50 -10.70 8.75 -1.41
N VAL A 51 -10.20 8.38 -2.57
CA VAL A 51 -9.93 7.00 -2.94
C VAL A 51 -8.48 6.85 -3.32
N MET A 52 -7.84 5.81 -2.77
CA MET A 52 -6.45 5.50 -3.07
C MET A 52 -6.28 4.01 -3.34
N GLU A 53 -5.30 3.65 -4.16
CA GLU A 53 -4.86 2.28 -4.27
C GLU A 53 -4.24 1.81 -2.94
N ALA A 54 -4.57 0.59 -2.51
CA ALA A 54 -4.03 -0.03 -1.31
C ALA A 54 -2.55 -0.38 -1.51
N CYS A 55 -1.67 0.56 -1.15
CA CYS A 55 -0.23 0.38 -1.14
C CYS A 55 0.36 0.54 0.29
N ALA A 56 1.66 0.29 0.44
CA ALA A 56 2.33 0.40 1.75
C ALA A 56 2.17 1.78 2.40
N GLY A 57 2.16 2.86 1.60
CA GLY A 57 1.95 4.24 2.06
C GLY A 57 0.48 4.63 2.24
N ALA A 58 -0.46 3.87 1.68
CA ALA A 58 -1.87 4.24 1.62
C ALA A 58 -2.54 4.22 2.99
N HIS A 59 -2.21 3.27 3.86
CA HIS A 59 -2.79 3.20 5.20
C HIS A 59 -2.44 4.43 6.06
N PHE A 60 -1.18 4.87 6.01
CA PHE A 60 -0.76 6.09 6.71
C PHE A 60 -1.49 7.31 6.16
N MET A 61 -1.53 7.45 4.83
CA MET A 61 -2.20 8.57 4.19
C MET A 61 -3.71 8.58 4.50
N ALA A 62 -4.35 7.41 4.51
CA ALA A 62 -5.77 7.30 4.80
C ALA A 62 -6.11 7.76 6.22
N ARG A 63 -5.31 7.34 7.22
CA ARG A 63 -5.48 7.84 8.59
C ARG A 63 -5.28 9.35 8.67
N LYS A 64 -4.26 9.89 8.00
CA LYS A 64 -3.98 11.34 8.03
C LYS A 64 -5.10 12.15 7.38
N LEU A 65 -5.58 11.74 6.21
CA LEU A 65 -6.65 12.43 5.49
C LEU A 65 -8.00 12.31 6.22
N ALA A 66 -8.26 11.20 6.88
CA ALA A 66 -9.44 11.05 7.73
C ALA A 66 -9.47 12.05 8.91
N THR A 67 -8.31 12.50 9.43
CA THR A 67 -8.28 13.54 10.50
C THR A 67 -8.79 14.90 10.05
N PHE A 68 -8.84 15.17 8.74
CA PHE A 68 -9.42 16.40 8.18
C PHE A 68 -10.91 16.26 7.86
N GLY A 69 -11.53 15.13 8.19
CA GLY A 69 -12.97 14.90 7.97
C GLY A 69 -13.34 14.33 6.59
N HIS A 70 -12.35 13.92 5.79
CA HIS A 70 -12.61 13.24 4.53
C HIS A 70 -13.00 11.77 4.73
N GLU A 71 -13.92 11.27 3.90
CA GLU A 71 -14.21 9.85 3.84
C GLU A 71 -13.16 9.17 2.96
N VAL A 72 -12.27 8.37 3.56
CA VAL A 72 -11.17 7.74 2.82
C VAL A 72 -11.43 6.26 2.57
N LYS A 73 -11.36 5.86 1.30
CA LYS A 73 -11.55 4.48 0.84
C LYS A 73 -10.28 3.97 0.16
N LEU A 74 -9.93 2.71 0.42
CA LEU A 74 -8.81 2.05 -0.25
C LEU A 74 -9.33 0.99 -1.21
N ILE A 75 -8.75 0.88 -2.40
CA ILE A 75 -9.10 -0.14 -3.40
C ILE A 75 -7.90 -1.05 -3.63
N SER A 76 -8.14 -2.36 -3.75
CA SER A 76 -7.08 -3.30 -4.14
C SER A 76 -6.54 -2.98 -5.54
N PRO A 77 -5.21 -3.01 -5.77
CA PRO A 77 -4.59 -2.89 -7.10
C PRO A 77 -5.27 -3.72 -8.19
N GLN A 78 -5.72 -4.92 -7.82
CA GLN A 78 -6.36 -5.88 -8.73
C GLN A 78 -7.65 -5.36 -9.33
N PHE A 79 -8.39 -4.51 -8.60
CA PHE A 79 -9.64 -3.92 -9.07
C PHE A 79 -9.43 -2.62 -9.83
N VAL A 80 -8.28 -1.95 -9.68
CA VAL A 80 -7.95 -0.72 -10.42
C VAL A 80 -7.42 -1.06 -11.82
N ARG A 81 -6.60 -2.11 -11.94
CA ARG A 81 -5.93 -2.50 -13.19
C ARG A 81 -6.84 -2.59 -14.43
N PRO A 82 -8.08 -3.11 -14.37
CA PRO A 82 -8.97 -3.16 -15.53
C PRO A 82 -9.41 -1.78 -16.06
N PHE A 83 -9.31 -0.72 -15.25
CA PHE A 83 -9.75 0.62 -15.61
C PHE A 83 -8.62 1.51 -16.15
N VAL A 84 -7.40 0.98 -16.25
CA VAL A 84 -6.25 1.70 -16.83
C VAL A 84 -6.36 1.64 -18.36
N LYS A 85 -6.73 2.77 -18.97
CA LYS A 85 -7.10 2.85 -20.40
C LYS A 85 -5.92 2.85 -21.38
N SER A 86 -4.70 3.21 -20.95
CA SER A 86 -3.57 3.47 -21.85
C SER A 86 -2.21 3.18 -21.17
N ASN A 87 -1.12 3.54 -21.85
CA ASN A 87 0.25 3.48 -21.34
C ASN A 87 0.39 4.15 -19.97
N LYS A 88 1.37 3.65 -19.20
CA LYS A 88 1.63 4.06 -17.82
C LYS A 88 1.78 5.58 -17.70
N ASN A 89 0.81 6.20 -17.05
CA ASN A 89 0.82 7.60 -16.68
C ASN A 89 0.11 7.73 -15.34
N ASP A 90 0.80 8.31 -14.36
CA ASP A 90 0.31 8.41 -12.98
C ASP A 90 -1.03 9.19 -12.89
N PHE A 91 -1.32 10.11 -13.82
CA PHE A 91 -2.63 10.77 -13.90
C PHE A 91 -3.75 9.85 -14.41
N VAL A 92 -3.43 8.92 -15.30
CA VAL A 92 -4.37 7.91 -15.81
C VAL A 92 -4.66 6.89 -14.70
N ASP A 93 -3.66 6.55 -13.90
CA ASP A 93 -3.83 5.67 -12.73
C ASP A 93 -4.75 6.35 -11.69
N ALA A 94 -4.56 7.64 -11.41
CA ALA A 94 -5.46 8.39 -10.52
C ALA A 94 -6.91 8.48 -11.05
N GLU A 95 -7.10 8.61 -12.37
CA GLU A 95 -8.42 8.55 -13.01
C GLU A 95 -9.03 7.14 -12.89
N ALA A 96 -8.24 6.10 -13.13
CA ALA A 96 -8.68 4.71 -13.04
C ALA A 96 -9.14 4.33 -11.62
N ILE A 97 -8.44 4.80 -10.58
CA ILE A 97 -8.87 4.64 -9.18
C ILE A 97 -10.25 5.27 -8.96
N CYS A 98 -10.44 6.45 -9.52
CA CYS A 98 -11.67 7.23 -9.46
C CYS A 98 -12.83 6.53 -10.20
N GLU A 99 -12.56 5.94 -11.37
CA GLU A 99 -13.52 5.18 -12.15
C GLU A 99 -13.86 3.82 -11.49
N ALA A 100 -12.89 3.16 -10.87
CA ALA A 100 -13.12 1.95 -10.10
C ALA A 100 -14.07 2.24 -8.92
N ALA A 101 -13.82 3.33 -8.18
CA ALA A 101 -14.62 3.70 -7.01
C ALA A 101 -16.07 4.09 -7.33
N SER A 102 -16.34 4.61 -8.54
CA SER A 102 -17.69 5.01 -8.93
C SER A 102 -18.61 3.81 -9.21
N ARG A 103 -18.06 2.60 -9.33
CA ARG A 103 -18.86 1.39 -9.57
C ARG A 103 -19.59 0.95 -8.30
N PRO A 104 -20.92 0.70 -8.37
CA PRO A 104 -21.73 0.39 -7.18
C PRO A 104 -21.37 -0.95 -6.53
N ALA A 105 -20.80 -1.90 -7.28
CA ALA A 105 -20.37 -3.20 -6.79
C ALA A 105 -18.91 -3.22 -6.29
N MET A 106 -18.25 -2.07 -6.18
CA MET A 106 -16.83 -2.01 -5.83
C MET A 106 -16.58 -2.42 -4.37
N ARG A 107 -15.50 -3.17 -4.16
CA ARG A 107 -15.07 -3.62 -2.83
C ARG A 107 -13.92 -2.77 -2.33
N PHE A 108 -14.08 -2.21 -1.14
CA PHE A 108 -13.08 -1.38 -0.49
C PHE A 108 -12.35 -2.15 0.62
N VAL A 109 -11.09 -1.79 0.83
CA VAL A 109 -10.25 -2.27 1.91
C VAL A 109 -10.32 -1.26 3.05
N THR A 110 -10.62 -1.74 4.26
CA THR A 110 -10.62 -0.87 5.45
C THR A 110 -9.20 -0.39 5.76
N PRO A 111 -8.99 0.93 5.96
CA PRO A 111 -7.72 1.45 6.44
C PRO A 111 -7.36 0.82 7.80
N LYS A 112 -6.18 0.19 7.87
CA LYS A 112 -5.69 -0.40 9.12
C LYS A 112 -5.30 0.67 10.12
N THR A 113 -5.57 0.42 11.40
CA THR A 113 -5.00 1.22 12.49
C THR A 113 -3.48 1.05 12.51
N GLU A 114 -2.78 1.96 13.18
CA GLU A 114 -1.33 1.86 13.33
C GLU A 114 -0.92 0.54 13.99
N SER A 115 -1.56 0.16 15.09
CA SER A 115 -1.28 -1.11 15.79
C SER A 115 -1.52 -2.34 14.90
N GLN A 116 -2.61 -2.36 14.11
CA GLN A 116 -2.89 -3.44 13.16
C GLN A 116 -1.85 -3.51 12.04
N GLN A 117 -1.41 -2.35 11.54
CA GLN A 117 -0.37 -2.27 10.52
C GLN A 117 0.97 -2.77 11.07
N THR A 118 1.36 -2.32 12.27
CA THR A 118 2.58 -2.75 12.96
C THR A 118 2.59 -4.26 13.20
N LEU A 119 1.50 -4.82 13.72
CA LEU A 119 1.37 -6.27 13.93
C LEU A 119 1.54 -7.05 12.62
N SER A 120 0.90 -6.59 11.54
CA SER A 120 1.02 -7.23 10.22
C SER A 120 2.45 -7.17 9.67
N VAL A 121 3.18 -6.08 9.91
CA VAL A 121 4.60 -5.95 9.55
C VAL A 121 5.46 -6.88 10.39
N LEU A 122 5.24 -6.95 11.71
CA LEU A 122 5.98 -7.84 12.61
C LEU A 122 5.84 -9.31 12.21
N HIS A 123 4.62 -9.77 11.89
CA HIS A 123 4.40 -11.12 11.38
C HIS A 123 5.20 -11.40 10.10
N ARG A 124 5.17 -10.46 9.15
CA ARG A 124 5.91 -10.60 7.88
C ARG A 124 7.43 -10.65 8.08
N VAL A 125 7.95 -9.82 9.00
CA VAL A 125 9.38 -9.83 9.36
C VAL A 125 9.76 -11.16 9.99
N ARG A 126 8.96 -11.65 10.94
CA ARG A 126 9.16 -12.96 11.58
C ARG A 126 9.17 -14.10 10.55
N GLU A 127 8.19 -14.14 9.65
CA GLU A 127 8.13 -15.15 8.58
C GLU A 127 9.35 -15.08 7.64
N SER A 128 9.82 -13.87 7.30
CA SER A 128 11.06 -13.70 6.53
C SER A 128 12.25 -14.30 7.26
N MET A 129 12.45 -13.95 8.54
CA MET A 129 13.55 -14.45 9.35
C MET A 129 13.53 -15.97 9.50
N VAL A 130 12.34 -16.57 9.67
CA VAL A 130 12.19 -18.04 9.74
C VAL A 130 12.58 -18.71 8.42
N ARG A 131 12.16 -18.13 7.28
CA ARG A 131 12.56 -18.62 5.95
C ARG A 131 14.06 -18.47 5.71
N ASP A 132 14.63 -17.33 6.06
CA ASP A 132 16.08 -17.08 5.89
C ASP A 132 16.91 -18.00 6.76
N ARG A 133 16.51 -18.23 8.02
CA ARG A 133 17.13 -19.24 8.90
C ARG A 133 17.12 -20.63 8.26
N THR A 134 15.98 -21.05 7.71
CA THR A 134 15.84 -22.37 7.08
C THR A 134 16.68 -22.46 5.80
N ARG A 135 16.71 -21.40 4.99
CA ARG A 135 17.53 -21.31 3.79
C ARG A 135 19.02 -21.42 4.14
N THR A 136 19.49 -20.69 5.13
CA THR A 136 20.90 -20.72 5.58
C THR A 136 21.29 -22.10 6.10
N ILE A 137 20.44 -22.76 6.90
CA ILE A 137 20.68 -24.13 7.37
C ILE A 137 20.80 -25.10 6.19
N ASN A 138 19.89 -25.02 5.22
CA ASN A 138 19.92 -25.88 4.04
C ASN A 138 21.14 -25.63 3.16
N GLN A 139 21.58 -24.37 3.04
CA GLN A 139 22.83 -24.01 2.36
C GLN A 139 24.05 -24.61 3.07
N MET A 140 24.13 -24.49 4.41
CA MET A 140 25.19 -25.10 5.21
C MET A 140 25.24 -26.62 5.04
N HIS A 141 24.07 -27.29 5.05
CA HIS A 141 23.98 -28.73 4.79
C HIS A 141 24.49 -29.12 3.40
N GLY A 142 24.21 -28.30 2.38
CA GLY A 142 24.72 -28.51 1.02
C GLY A 142 26.24 -28.45 0.97
N VAL A 143 26.85 -27.44 1.60
CA VAL A 143 28.31 -27.28 1.67
C VAL A 143 28.98 -28.42 2.44
N TRP A 144 28.43 -28.82 3.58
CA TRP A 144 28.98 -29.94 4.35
C TRP A 144 28.98 -31.25 3.57
N ARG A 145 27.94 -31.50 2.77
CA ARG A 145 27.88 -32.68 1.91
C ARG A 145 28.95 -32.66 0.82
N GLN A 146 29.28 -31.50 0.28
CA GLN A 146 30.35 -31.36 -0.72
C GLN A 146 31.75 -31.59 -0.13
N LEU A 147 31.95 -31.26 1.15
CA LEU A 147 33.22 -31.39 1.86
C LEU A 147 33.31 -32.67 2.71
N GLU A 148 32.34 -33.57 2.62
CA GLU A 148 32.24 -34.82 3.41
C GLU A 148 32.38 -34.61 4.94
N LEU A 149 31.99 -33.43 5.44
CA LEU A 149 32.10 -33.11 6.86
C LEU A 149 30.97 -33.81 7.64
N PRO A 150 31.27 -34.45 8.79
CA PRO A 150 30.25 -35.06 9.63
C PRO A 150 29.28 -33.97 10.10
N SER A 151 27.98 -34.17 9.87
CA SER A 151 26.98 -33.20 10.28
C SER A 151 27.00 -33.08 11.80
N ALA A 152 27.49 -31.95 12.34
CA ALA A 152 27.33 -31.60 13.75
C ALA A 152 25.88 -31.15 14.02
N THR A 153 24.92 -31.97 13.62
CA THR A 153 23.49 -31.64 13.51
C THR A 153 22.83 -31.37 14.86
N THR A 154 23.43 -31.78 15.98
CA THR A 154 22.79 -31.66 17.29
C THR A 154 23.13 -30.36 18.04
N LYS A 155 24.36 -29.83 17.93
CA LYS A 155 24.78 -28.66 18.75
C LYS A 155 24.44 -27.30 18.11
N ILE A 156 24.60 -27.14 16.80
CA ILE A 156 24.31 -25.85 16.11
C ILE A 156 22.81 -25.65 15.90
N ALA A 157 22.06 -26.72 15.59
CA ALA A 157 20.59 -26.65 15.50
C ALA A 157 19.92 -26.38 16.87
N ALA A 158 20.60 -26.71 17.98
CA ALA A 158 20.18 -26.32 19.33
C ALA A 158 20.52 -24.86 19.64
N LEU A 159 21.67 -24.36 19.18
CA LEU A 159 22.05 -22.94 19.31
C LEU A 159 21.09 -22.03 18.53
N CYS A 160 20.75 -22.37 17.29
CA CYS A 160 19.79 -21.63 16.47
C CYS A 160 18.32 -21.77 16.93
N ARG A 161 17.99 -22.67 17.87
CA ARG A 161 16.64 -22.79 18.45
C ARG A 161 16.43 -21.90 19.68
N ARG A 162 17.50 -21.35 20.27
CA ARG A 162 17.43 -20.45 21.44
C ARG A 162 17.20 -18.96 21.11
N CYS A 163 17.21 -18.57 19.84
CA CYS A 163 17.02 -17.18 19.42
C CYS A 163 15.59 -16.86 18.93
N GLY A 164 14.57 -17.62 19.35
CA GLY A 164 13.18 -17.46 18.92
C GLY A 164 12.24 -17.18 20.08
#